data_AF-A0A9P5V0F3-F1
#
_entry.id   AF-A0A9P5V0F3-F1
#
_cell.length_a   1.000
_cell.length_b   1.000
_cell.length_c   1.000
_cell.angle_alpha   90.00
_cell.angle_beta   90.00
_cell.angle_gamma   90.00
#
_symmetry.space_group_name_H-M   'P 1'
#
loop_
_entity.id
_entity.type
_entity.pdbx_description
1 polymer ?
#
loop_
_entity_poly.entity_id
_entity_poly.type
_entity_poly.pdbx_seq_one_letter_code
_entity_poly.pdbx_strand_id
1 'polypeptide(L)'
;MVGRFFLGITEAALIPGVLMYIAMFYKRSEQAFRMALLQTFSSAAGAFGGLISGDIGHLDGTLNSQGWQWIFITESLPTMALAVAAWFLLTKSPESAPWLDQRETSITIYRIHNDTKIKVTREITKENVLAALKDSKGLRW
;
A
#
# COMPACT_ATOMS: atom_id res chain seq x y z
N MET A 1 -4.54 -26.67 2.73
CA MET A 1 -3.89 -25.93 3.84
C MET A 1 -2.63 -25.20 3.38
N VAL A 2 -1.77 -25.83 2.58
CA VAL A 2 -0.54 -25.20 2.04
C VAL A 2 -0.78 -23.89 1.27
N GLY A 3 -1.82 -23.82 0.42
CA GLY A 3 -2.13 -22.59 -0.32
C GLY A 3 -2.49 -21.39 0.57
N ARG A 4 -3.16 -21.62 1.71
CA ARG A 4 -3.49 -20.56 2.68
C ARG A 4 -2.25 -20.07 3.43
N PHE A 5 -1.31 -20.97 3.71
CA PHE A 5 -0.06 -20.62 4.36
C PHE A 5 0.79 -19.67 3.50
N PHE A 6 0.98 -20.00 2.22
CA PHE A 6 1.72 -19.13 1.30
C PHE A 6 1.02 -17.79 1.09
N LEU A 7 -0.30 -17.79 0.95
CA LEU A 7 -1.09 -16.57 0.83
C LEU A 7 -0.89 -15.64 2.04
N GLY A 8 -0.93 -16.19 3.26
CA GLY A 8 -0.67 -15.42 4.48
C GLY A 8 0.74 -14.81 4.54
N ILE A 9 1.77 -15.53 4.08
CA ILE A 9 3.14 -14.99 4.01
C ILE A 9 3.21 -13.83 3.01
N THR A 10 2.60 -13.98 1.84
CA THR A 10 2.63 -12.95 0.79
C THR A 10 1.87 -11.69 1.20
N GLU A 11 0.70 -11.83 1.83
CA GLU A 11 -0.10 -10.69 2.29
C GLU A 11 0.57 -9.92 3.43
N ALA A 12 1.30 -10.61 4.31
CA ALA A 12 1.99 -9.96 5.44
C ALA A 12 3.05 -8.94 5.01
N ALA A 13 3.70 -9.15 3.87
CA ALA A 13 4.75 -8.25 3.37
C ALA A 13 4.20 -7.06 2.57
N LEU A 14 2.93 -7.11 2.13
CA LEU A 14 2.38 -6.16 1.16
C LEU A 14 2.28 -4.75 1.75
N ILE A 15 1.62 -4.59 2.89
CA ILE A 15 1.44 -3.28 3.54
C ILE A 15 2.79 -2.64 3.95
N PRO A 16 3.70 -3.33 4.68
CA PRO A 16 4.99 -2.73 5.03
C PRO A 16 5.87 -2.46 3.81
N GLY A 17 5.80 -3.30 2.76
CA GLY A 17 6.53 -3.08 1.52
C GLY A 17 6.06 -1.82 0.77
N VAL A 18 4.75 -1.63 0.64
CA VAL A 18 4.16 -0.44 0.03
C VAL A 18 4.49 0.81 0.84
N LEU A 19 4.41 0.75 2.17
CA LEU A 19 4.73 1.87 3.04
C LEU A 19 6.20 2.29 2.89
N MET A 20 7.12 1.32 2.88
CA MET A 20 8.54 1.57 2.66
C MET A 20 8.79 2.21 1.29
N TYR A 21 8.12 1.72 0.25
CA TYR A 21 8.24 2.29 -1.09
C TYR A 21 7.77 3.74 -1.15
N ILE A 22 6.59 4.05 -0.58
CA ILE A 22 6.08 5.43 -0.54
C ILE A 22 7.01 6.32 0.30
N ALA A 23 7.57 5.80 1.38
CA ALA A 23 8.49 6.55 2.24
C ALA A 23 9.79 6.95 1.53
N MET A 24 10.23 6.22 0.50
CA MET A 24 11.40 6.58 -0.30
C MET A 24 11.18 7.77 -1.24
N PHE A 25 9.94 8.02 -1.66
CA PHE A 25 9.61 9.05 -2.65
C PHE A 25 8.81 10.23 -2.09
N TYR A 26 8.23 10.11 -0.89
CA TYR A 26 7.28 11.09 -0.35
C TYR A 26 7.52 11.46 1.12
N LYS A 27 7.15 12.70 1.47
CA LYS A 27 7.23 13.24 2.85
C LYS A 27 6.20 12.59 3.78
N ARG A 28 6.45 12.63 5.09
CA ARG A 28 5.55 12.05 6.11
C ARG A 28 4.13 12.62 6.06
N SER A 29 3.99 13.92 5.76
CA SER A 29 2.68 14.58 5.65
C SER A 29 1.85 14.09 4.45
N GLU A 30 2.50 13.59 3.40
CA GLU A 30 1.86 13.15 2.15
C GLU A 30 1.63 11.63 2.11
N GLN A 31 2.43 10.87 2.89
CA GLN A 31 2.34 9.41 2.98
C GLN A 31 0.94 8.93 3.39
N ALA A 32 0.34 9.56 4.41
CA ALA A 32 -0.97 9.16 4.92
C ALA A 32 -2.08 9.28 3.85
N PHE A 33 -2.07 10.38 3.08
CA PHE A 33 -3.04 10.59 2.01
C PHE A 33 -2.86 9.55 0.88
N ARG A 34 -1.62 9.25 0.50
CA ARG A 34 -1.32 8.24 -0.54
C ARG A 34 -1.71 6.83 -0.11
N MET A 35 -1.49 6.47 1.15
CA MET A 35 -1.95 5.20 1.70
C MET A 35 -3.48 5.12 1.75
N ALA A 36 -4.16 6.21 2.12
CA ALA A 36 -5.62 6.26 2.12
C ALA A 36 -6.19 6.09 0.70
N LEU A 37 -5.56 6.70 -0.30
CA LEU A 37 -5.92 6.54 -1.70
C LEU A 37 -5.76 5.09 -2.17
N LEU A 38 -4.65 4.42 -1.84
CA LEU A 38 -4.45 3.00 -2.14
C LEU A 38 -5.53 2.12 -1.50
N GLN A 39 -5.86 2.38 -0.24
CA GLN A 39 -6.90 1.62 0.45
C GLN A 39 -8.29 1.89 -0.13
N THR A 40 -8.55 3.11 -0.61
CA THR A 40 -9.81 3.45 -1.29
C THR A 40 -9.97 2.65 -2.58
N PHE A 41 -8.90 2.51 -3.37
CA PHE A 41 -8.91 1.65 -4.56
C PHE A 41 -9.08 0.18 -4.20
N SER A 42 -8.45 -0.30 -3.12
CA SER A 42 -8.66 -1.68 -2.64
C SER A 42 -10.12 -1.95 -2.29
N SER A 43 -10.77 -1.02 -1.59
CA SER A 43 -12.20 -1.11 -1.26
C SER A 43 -13.09 -1.01 -2.51
N ALA A 44 -12.75 -0.15 -3.46
CA ALA A 44 -13.47 -0.02 -4.72
C ALA A 44 -13.37 -1.32 -5.55
N ALA A 45 -12.18 -1.89 -5.68
CA ALA A 45 -11.95 -3.16 -6.37
C ALA A 45 -12.78 -4.29 -5.75
N GLY A 46 -12.85 -4.38 -4.42
CA GLY A 46 -13.69 -5.35 -3.73
C GLY A 46 -15.18 -5.22 -4.06
N ALA A 47 -15.68 -3.99 -4.23
CA ALA A 47 -17.07 -3.75 -4.64
C ALA A 47 -17.34 -4.23 -6.08
N PHE A 48 -16.38 -4.01 -7.00
CA PHE A 48 -16.48 -4.50 -8.38
C PHE A 48 -16.33 -6.02 -8.49
N GLY A 49 -15.44 -6.63 -7.70
CA GLY A 49 -15.26 -8.09 -7.67
C GLY A 49 -16.55 -8.83 -7.28
N GLY A 50 -17.34 -8.26 -6.37
CA GLY A 50 -18.66 -8.79 -6.02
C GLY A 50 -19.66 -8.74 -7.17
N LEU A 51 -19.66 -7.67 -7.96
CA LEU A 51 -20.52 -7.55 -9.15
C LEU A 51 -20.10 -8.52 -10.26
N ILE A 52 -18.80 -8.62 -10.52
CA ILE A 52 -18.22 -9.52 -11.54
C ILE A 52 -18.48 -11.00 -11.17
N SER A 53 -18.41 -11.34 -9.89
CA SER A 53 -18.73 -12.68 -9.39
C SER A 53 -20.17 -13.12 -9.73
N GLY A 54 -21.12 -12.18 -9.75
CA GLY A 54 -22.52 -12.44 -10.12
C GLY A 54 -22.67 -12.92 -11.56
N ASP A 55 -21.93 -12.32 -12.50
CA ASP A 55 -21.97 -12.72 -13.92
C ASP A 55 -21.22 -14.02 -14.17
N ILE A 56 -20.15 -14.31 -13.42
CA ILE A 56 -19.36 -15.55 -13.51
C ILE A 56 -20.16 -16.79 -13.08
N GLY A 57 -21.22 -16.62 -12.29
CA GLY A 57 -22.15 -17.72 -11.96
C GLY A 57 -22.78 -18.38 -13.19
N HIS A 58 -22.89 -17.66 -14.32
CA HIS A 58 -23.39 -18.22 -15.58
C HIS A 58 -22.38 -19.10 -16.35
N LEU A 59 -21.11 -19.10 -15.93
CA LEU A 59 -20.04 -19.89 -16.54
C LEU A 59 -19.88 -21.28 -15.88
N ASP A 60 -20.75 -21.64 -14.94
CA ASP A 60 -20.70 -22.93 -14.28
C ASP A 60 -20.90 -24.08 -15.28
N GLY A 61 -19.91 -24.97 -15.39
CA GLY A 61 -19.89 -26.07 -16.38
C GLY A 61 -19.14 -25.79 -17.68
N THR A 62 -18.65 -24.58 -17.93
CA THR A 62 -17.73 -24.34 -19.05
C THR A 62 -16.35 -24.94 -18.75
N LEU A 63 -15.78 -25.70 -19.72
CA LEU A 63 -14.49 -26.40 -19.62
C LEU A 63 -14.35 -27.44 -18.48
N ASN A 64 -15.45 -28.00 -17.96
CA ASN A 64 -15.44 -28.97 -16.86
C ASN A 64 -14.86 -28.39 -15.53
N SER A 65 -14.86 -27.06 -15.43
CA SER A 65 -14.41 -26.31 -14.25
C SER A 65 -15.60 -25.78 -13.46
N GLN A 66 -15.48 -25.81 -12.13
CA GLN A 66 -16.49 -25.27 -11.23
C GLN A 66 -16.45 -23.73 -11.28
N GLY A 67 -17.61 -23.06 -11.24
CA GLY A 67 -17.69 -21.59 -11.35
C GLY A 67 -16.74 -20.79 -10.44
N TRP A 68 -16.42 -21.30 -9.25
CA TRP A 68 -15.47 -20.64 -8.34
C TRP A 68 -14.02 -20.60 -8.87
N GLN A 69 -13.62 -21.52 -9.74
CA GLN A 69 -12.28 -21.54 -10.35
C GLN A 69 -12.11 -20.37 -11.33
N TRP A 70 -13.18 -20.04 -12.06
CA TRP A 70 -13.19 -18.91 -12.98
C TRP A 70 -13.05 -17.57 -12.26
N ILE A 71 -13.60 -17.45 -11.06
CA ILE A 71 -13.40 -16.26 -10.20
C ILE A 71 -11.92 -16.09 -9.88
N PHE A 72 -11.23 -17.16 -9.45
CA PHE A 72 -9.80 -17.07 -9.17
C PHE A 72 -8.98 -16.72 -10.41
N ILE A 73 -9.27 -17.31 -11.56
CA ILE A 73 -8.51 -17.05 -12.79
C ILE A 73 -8.71 -15.61 -13.27
N THR A 74 -9.96 -15.14 -13.31
CA THR A 74 -10.29 -13.80 -13.83
C THR A 74 -9.77 -12.69 -12.92
N GLU A 75 -9.75 -12.88 -11.61
CA GLU A 75 -9.24 -11.89 -10.65
C GLU A 75 -7.70 -11.92 -10.56
N SER A 76 -7.09 -13.11 -10.59
CA SER A 76 -5.64 -13.24 -10.40
C SER A 76 -4.81 -12.97 -11.65
N LEU A 77 -5.33 -13.26 -12.86
CA LEU A 77 -4.61 -13.04 -14.12
C LEU A 77 -4.21 -11.56 -14.34
N PRO A 78 -5.12 -10.57 -14.24
CA PRO A 78 -4.74 -9.15 -14.38
C PRO A 78 -3.81 -8.71 -13.25
N THR A 79 -4.02 -9.20 -12.03
CA THR A 79 -3.16 -8.90 -10.87
C THR A 79 -1.73 -9.42 -11.08
N MET A 80 -1.58 -10.63 -11.62
CA MET A 80 -0.28 -11.23 -11.96
C MET A 80 0.43 -10.42 -13.05
N ALA A 81 -0.29 -10.01 -14.10
CA ALA A 81 0.26 -9.17 -15.16
C ALA A 81 0.75 -7.82 -14.61
N LEU A 82 -0.03 -7.19 -13.73
CA LEU A 82 0.36 -5.96 -13.04
C LEU A 82 1.57 -6.17 -12.13
N ALA A 83 1.70 -7.30 -11.44
CA ALA A 83 2.86 -7.61 -10.62
C ALA A 83 4.15 -7.71 -11.47
N VAL A 84 4.07 -8.36 -12.63
CA VAL A 84 5.19 -8.42 -13.58
C VAL A 84 5.51 -7.04 -14.14
N ALA A 85 4.50 -6.26 -14.52
CA ALA A 85 4.71 -4.89 -14.98
C ALA A 85 5.35 -4.01 -13.90
N ALA A 86 4.90 -4.14 -12.64
CA ALA A 86 5.48 -3.43 -11.51
C ALA A 86 6.95 -3.80 -11.33
N TRP A 87 7.36 -5.05 -11.52
CA TRP A 87 8.79 -5.42 -11.45
C TRP A 87 9.68 -4.62 -12.42
N PHE A 88 9.15 -4.25 -13.60
CA PHE A 88 9.89 -3.46 -14.60
C PHE A 88 9.75 -1.95 -14.41
N LEU A 89 8.57 -1.47 -13.98
CA LEU A 89 8.28 -0.04 -13.84
C LEU A 89 8.76 0.54 -12.51
N LEU A 90 8.78 -0.28 -11.45
CA LEU A 90 9.04 0.19 -10.10
C LEU A 90 10.55 0.36 -9.88
N THR A 91 11.01 1.60 -9.91
CA THR A 91 12.44 1.90 -9.74
C THR A 91 12.84 1.77 -8.26
N LYS A 92 13.99 1.14 -8.01
CA LYS A 92 14.51 0.83 -6.67
C LYS A 92 14.91 2.05 -5.84
N SER A 93 15.19 3.20 -6.46
CA SER A 93 15.60 4.42 -5.77
C SER A 93 15.16 5.65 -6.55
N PRO A 94 14.86 6.78 -5.90
CA PRO A 94 14.68 8.05 -6.59
C PRO A 94 15.89 8.46 -7.46
N GLU A 95 17.09 7.98 -7.13
CA GLU A 95 18.32 8.26 -7.89
C GLU A 95 18.42 7.51 -9.21
N SER A 96 17.83 6.32 -9.30
CA SER A 96 17.87 5.48 -10.50
C SER A 96 16.62 5.61 -11.35
N ALA A 97 15.74 6.54 -11.02
CA ALA A 97 14.40 6.62 -11.60
C ALA A 97 14.43 7.27 -12.98
N PRO A 98 14.13 6.53 -14.07
CA PRO A 98 14.31 7.01 -15.45
C PRO A 98 13.35 8.14 -15.84
N TRP A 99 12.30 8.35 -15.04
CA TRP A 99 11.30 9.39 -15.19
C TRP A 99 11.62 10.72 -14.47
N LEU A 100 12.70 10.79 -13.67
CA LEU A 100 13.08 11.99 -12.92
C LEU A 100 14.35 12.59 -13.52
N ASP A 101 14.33 13.90 -13.78
CA ASP A 101 15.56 14.61 -14.15
C ASP A 101 16.51 14.73 -12.94
N GLN A 102 17.83 14.87 -13.18
CA GLN A 102 18.83 15.01 -12.12
C GLN A 102 18.50 16.16 -11.15
N ARG A 103 17.92 17.25 -11.66
CA ARG A 103 17.46 18.37 -10.85
C ARG A 103 16.27 17.99 -9.96
N GLU A 104 15.30 17.25 -10.48
CA GLU A 104 14.13 16.81 -9.72
C GLU A 104 14.48 15.78 -8.65
N THR A 105 15.41 14.88 -8.95
CA THR A 105 15.98 13.91 -8.00
C THR A 105 16.62 14.61 -6.81
N SER A 106 17.51 15.57 -7.06
CA SER A 106 18.18 16.31 -5.98
C SER A 106 17.19 17.09 -5.11
N ILE A 107 16.16 17.71 -5.71
CA ILE A 107 15.09 18.40 -4.98
C ILE A 107 14.28 17.42 -4.12
N THR A 108 13.95 16.24 -4.66
CA THR A 108 13.17 15.21 -3.96
C THR A 108 13.93 14.67 -2.76
N ILE A 109 15.21 14.31 -2.94
CA ILE A 109 16.07 13.83 -1.85
C ILE A 109 16.24 14.91 -0.78
N TYR A 110 16.52 16.15 -1.18
CA TYR A 110 16.66 17.28 -0.25
C TYR A 110 15.37 17.51 0.57
N ARG A 111 14.21 17.42 -0.08
CA ARG A 111 12.89 17.56 0.55
C ARG A 111 12.61 16.47 1.58
N ILE A 112 12.92 15.21 1.25
CA ILE A 112 12.70 14.06 2.15
C ILE A 112 13.68 14.13 3.35
N HIS A 113 14.94 14.50 3.10
CA HIS A 113 15.96 14.63 4.15
C HIS A 113 15.62 15.73 5.16
N ASN A 114 15.10 16.87 4.68
CA ASN A 114 14.70 17.96 5.55
C ASN A 114 13.43 17.65 6.35
N ASP A 115 12.48 16.91 5.78
CA ASP A 115 11.27 16.45 6.50
C ASP A 115 11.63 15.48 7.65
N THR A 116 12.65 14.65 7.45
CA THR A 116 13.15 13.72 8.48
C THR A 116 13.75 14.45 9.69
N LYS A 117 14.30 15.66 9.50
CA LYS A 117 14.92 16.45 10.57
C LYS A 117 13.92 17.26 11.41
N ILE A 118 12.70 17.47 10.94
CA ILE A 118 11.72 18.35 11.59
C ILE A 118 10.76 17.50 12.44
N LYS A 119 10.78 17.72 13.77
CA LYS A 119 9.94 17.14 14.86
C LYS A 119 10.52 15.97 15.70
N VAL A 120 11.82 15.96 15.95
CA VAL A 120 12.38 15.39 17.22
C VAL A 120 12.95 16.52 18.08
N THR A 121 12.21 17.64 18.15
CA THR A 121 12.48 18.76 19.07
C THR A 121 11.25 19.03 19.92
N ARG A 122 10.59 17.97 20.37
CA ARG A 122 9.93 18.04 21.67
C ARG A 122 10.85 17.25 22.58
N GLU A 123 11.69 17.97 23.33
CA GLU A 123 12.37 17.37 24.47
C GLU A 123 11.31 16.63 25.28
N ILE A 124 11.56 15.35 25.56
CA ILE A 124 10.71 14.52 26.39
C ILE A 124 10.93 14.99 27.84
N THR A 125 10.43 16.18 28.14
CA THR A 125 10.41 16.72 29.49
C THR A 125 9.34 15.96 30.26
N LYS A 126 9.63 15.57 31.50
CA LYS A 126 8.71 14.82 32.37
C LYS A 126 7.34 15.52 32.49
N GLU A 127 7.31 16.85 32.41
CA GLU A 127 6.09 17.66 32.37
C GLU A 127 5.21 17.40 31.15
N ASN A 128 5.79 17.21 29.95
CA ASN A 128 5.03 16.91 28.73
C ASN A 128 4.43 15.50 28.76
N VAL A 129 5.13 14.54 29.38
CA VAL A 129 4.62 13.18 29.60
C VAL A 129 3.51 13.17 30.64
N LEU A 130 3.67 13.91 31.74
CA LEU A 130 2.64 14.04 32.77
C LEU A 130 1.41 14.79 32.24
N ALA A 131 1.61 15.81 31.41
CA ALA A 131 0.54 16.56 30.76
C ALA A 131 -0.22 15.70 29.73
N ALA A 132 0.48 14.86 28.95
CA ALA A 132 -0.14 13.93 28.02
C ALA A 132 -0.95 12.83 28.73
N LEU A 133 -0.48 12.33 29.88
CA LEU A 133 -1.23 11.37 30.71
C LEU A 133 -2.46 11.99 31.38
N LYS A 134 -2.39 13.28 31.71
CA LYS A 134 -3.49 14.02 32.34
C LYS A 134 -4.53 14.52 31.33
N ASP A 135 -4.24 14.44 30.03
CA ASP A 135 -5.19 14.82 29.00
C ASP A 135 -6.32 13.78 28.88
N SER A 136 -7.41 14.03 29.61
CA SER A 136 -8.61 13.18 29.63
C SER A 136 -9.34 13.14 28.28
N LYS A 137 -8.95 13.97 27.30
CA LYS A 137 -9.50 13.91 25.94
C LYS A 137 -8.99 12.72 25.12
N GLY A 138 -7.88 12.09 25.51
CA GLY A 138 -7.38 10.87 24.86
C GLY A 138 -8.17 9.60 25.19
N LEU A 139 -8.96 9.63 26.27
CA LEU A 139 -9.74 8.48 26.79
C LEU A 139 -11.21 8.46 26.32
N ARG A 140 -11.60 9.35 25.42
CA ARG A 140 -12.98 9.50 24.91
C ARG A 140 -13.14 9.12 23.42
N TRP A 141 -12.34 8.17 22.95
CA TRP A 141 -12.56 7.47 21.68
C TRP A 141 -12.63 5.98 21.94
#